data_AF-A0A2G2EJA2-F1
#
_entry.id   AF-A0A2G2EJA2-F1
#
_cell.length_a   1.000
_cell.length_b   1.000
_cell.length_c   1.000
_cell.angle_alpha   90.00
_cell.angle_beta   90.00
_cell.angle_gamma   90.00
#
_symmetry.space_group_name_H-M   'P 1'
#
loop_
_entity.id
_entity.type
_entity.pdbx_description
1 polymer ?
#
loop_
_entity_poly.entity_id
_entity_poly.type
_entity_poly.pdbx_seq_one_letter_code
_entity_poly.pdbx_strand_id
1 'polypeptide(L)'
;MMKYTLFILLLITGFISSCGGETKDPPKANVYEVKNIGLLSTSEYTIGKIIKLTDAPEWYKLGDRKLIMSCKAKIKAGVDLKKIKEGDITVVGNTITIVLPPVEITSFTMDPKLTHTEMESVSGLRQGFSQNEKYEYMRQGEAAIRRDMKDTKILKDAEENAAMFLRDFYRRMGYEKVIVKHKKGELENE
;
A
#
# COMPACT_ATOMS: atom_id res chain seq x y z
N MET A 1 36.04 -69.42 -10.14
CA MET A 1 35.80 -67.98 -10.35
C MET A 1 34.48 -67.71 -11.10
N MET A 2 33.39 -68.41 -10.76
CA MET A 2 32.12 -68.38 -11.52
C MET A 2 30.92 -68.40 -10.56
N LYS A 3 31.03 -67.64 -9.47
CA LYS A 3 29.95 -67.44 -8.47
C LYS A 3 29.76 -65.96 -8.11
N TYR A 4 30.81 -65.14 -8.24
CA TYR A 4 30.74 -63.69 -8.00
C TYR A 4 30.15 -62.90 -9.19
N THR A 5 30.25 -63.41 -10.41
CA THR A 5 29.68 -62.77 -11.61
C THR A 5 28.16 -62.76 -11.63
N LEU A 6 27.51 -63.75 -10.98
CA LEU A 6 26.05 -63.79 -10.85
C LEU A 6 25.53 -62.82 -9.77
N PHE A 7 26.35 -62.49 -8.78
CA PHE A 7 26.00 -61.56 -7.70
C PHE A 7 26.16 -60.08 -8.10
N ILE A 8 27.08 -59.78 -9.02
CA ILE A 8 27.29 -58.41 -9.53
C ILE A 8 26.16 -58.00 -10.50
N LEU A 9 25.54 -58.94 -11.21
CA LEU A 9 24.43 -58.64 -12.12
C LEU A 9 23.11 -58.35 -11.39
N LEU A 10 22.96 -58.80 -10.14
CA LEU A 10 21.74 -58.59 -9.33
C LEU A 10 21.74 -57.27 -8.55
N LEU A 11 22.89 -56.59 -8.48
CA LEU A 11 23.06 -55.30 -7.78
C LEU A 11 22.87 -54.07 -8.69
N ILE A 12 22.82 -54.26 -10.01
CA ILE A 12 22.72 -53.16 -10.99
C ILE A 12 21.26 -52.88 -11.40
N THR A 13 20.32 -53.81 -11.18
CA THR A 13 18.91 -53.65 -11.57
C THR A 13 18.02 -52.97 -10.52
N GLY A 14 18.57 -52.55 -9.37
CA GLY A 14 17.80 -52.00 -8.26
C GLY A 14 17.61 -50.47 -8.24
N PHE A 15 18.17 -49.72 -9.20
CA PHE A 15 18.31 -48.26 -9.06
C PHE A 15 17.40 -47.40 -9.96
N ILE A 16 16.37 -47.99 -10.58
CA ILE A 16 15.41 -47.27 -11.41
C ILE A 16 13.98 -47.53 -10.93
N SER A 17 13.61 -46.88 -9.83
CA SER A 17 12.23 -46.49 -9.52
C SER A 17 12.20 -45.62 -8.27
N SER A 18 12.64 -44.37 -8.40
CA SER A 18 12.22 -43.32 -7.46
C SER A 18 12.17 -41.97 -8.16
N CYS A 19 11.19 -41.85 -9.05
CA CYS A 19 10.60 -40.57 -9.44
C CYS A 19 9.09 -40.68 -9.22
N GLY A 20 8.70 -40.97 -7.98
CA GLY A 20 7.36 -40.71 -7.49
C GLY A 20 7.40 -39.37 -6.77
N GLY A 21 7.24 -38.27 -7.50
CA GLY A 21 6.98 -36.98 -6.86
C GLY A 21 5.61 -37.07 -6.20
N GLU A 22 5.57 -37.21 -4.88
CA GLU A 22 4.33 -37.16 -4.10
C GLU A 22 3.67 -35.80 -4.36
N THR A 23 2.60 -35.80 -5.15
CA THR A 23 1.71 -34.65 -5.27
C THR A 23 0.94 -34.58 -3.95
N LYS A 24 1.47 -33.84 -2.98
CA LYS A 24 0.74 -33.52 -1.76
C LYS A 24 -0.57 -32.83 -2.16
N ASP A 25 -1.69 -33.33 -1.65
CA ASP A 25 -2.98 -32.70 -1.86
C ASP A 25 -2.93 -31.23 -1.40
N PRO A 26 -3.54 -30.29 -2.14
CA PRO A 26 -3.66 -28.92 -1.69
C PRO A 26 -4.35 -28.87 -0.32
N PRO A 27 -3.95 -27.92 0.56
CA PRO A 27 -4.65 -27.70 1.82
C PRO A 27 -6.14 -27.49 1.56
N LYS A 28 -7.03 -28.19 2.30
CA LYS A 28 -8.49 -28.05 2.19
C LYS A 28 -9.05 -26.74 2.78
N ALA A 29 -8.22 -25.70 2.86
CA ALA A 29 -8.54 -24.42 3.48
C ALA A 29 -9.32 -23.52 2.52
N ASN A 30 -10.24 -22.72 3.05
CA ASN A 30 -10.99 -21.75 2.24
C ASN A 30 -10.05 -20.63 1.78
N VAL A 31 -9.65 -20.68 0.50
CA VAL A 31 -8.70 -19.70 -0.08
C VAL A 31 -9.20 -18.26 -0.07
N TYR A 32 -10.51 -18.04 0.10
CA TYR A 32 -11.11 -16.72 0.19
C TYR A 32 -11.24 -16.18 1.61
N GLU A 33 -10.73 -16.89 2.62
CA GLU A 33 -10.74 -16.44 4.02
C GLU A 33 -10.04 -15.09 4.21
N VAL A 34 -9.06 -14.78 3.36
CA VAL A 34 -8.36 -13.49 3.35
C VAL A 34 -9.30 -12.30 3.16
N LYS A 35 -10.48 -12.49 2.53
CA LYS A 35 -11.50 -11.44 2.35
C LYS A 35 -12.10 -10.97 3.67
N ASN A 36 -12.02 -11.76 4.74
CA ASN A 36 -12.52 -11.40 6.07
C ASN A 36 -11.73 -10.26 6.72
N ILE A 37 -10.49 -10.02 6.27
CA ILE A 37 -9.67 -8.88 6.71
C ILE A 37 -10.31 -7.57 6.24
N GLY A 38 -10.98 -7.59 5.08
CA GLY A 38 -11.55 -6.40 4.48
C GLY A 38 -10.47 -5.46 3.92
N LEU A 39 -10.32 -4.29 4.55
CA LEU A 39 -9.38 -3.26 4.11
C LEU A 39 -8.02 -3.45 4.78
N LEU A 40 -7.02 -3.87 4.01
CA LEU A 40 -5.66 -4.08 4.47
C LEU A 40 -4.81 -2.84 4.17
N SER A 41 -4.67 -1.94 5.16
CA SER A 41 -3.73 -0.81 5.08
C SER A 41 -2.33 -1.24 5.53
N THR A 42 -1.33 -1.03 4.67
CA THR A 42 0.02 -1.59 4.84
C THR A 42 1.13 -0.53 4.76
N SER A 43 0.80 0.72 4.42
CA SER A 43 1.72 1.84 4.45
C SER A 43 1.05 3.06 5.08
N GLU A 44 1.82 3.82 5.86
CA GLU A 44 1.39 5.09 6.45
C GLU A 44 2.51 6.13 6.31
N TYR A 45 2.20 7.27 5.68
CA TYR A 45 3.11 8.41 5.55
C TYR A 45 2.53 9.62 6.29
N THR A 46 3.41 10.46 6.83
CA THR A 46 3.03 11.79 7.35
C THR A 46 3.68 12.87 6.51
N ILE A 47 2.87 13.67 5.82
CA ILE A 47 3.33 14.77 4.96
C ILE A 47 3.00 16.09 5.63
N GLY A 48 4.02 16.95 5.79
CA GLY A 48 3.88 18.30 6.33
C GLY A 48 3.86 19.36 5.22
N LYS A 49 3.06 20.41 5.39
CA LYS A 49 3.04 21.57 4.49
C LYS A 49 3.07 22.86 5.31
N ILE A 50 3.77 23.86 4.76
CA ILE A 50 3.68 25.25 5.21
C ILE A 50 2.81 26.02 4.24
N ILE A 51 1.75 26.64 4.75
CA ILE A 51 0.79 27.43 4.00
C ILE A 51 1.05 28.90 4.34
N LYS A 52 1.24 29.72 3.30
CA LYS A 52 1.46 31.16 3.44
C LYS A 52 0.21 31.89 2.95
N LEU A 53 -0.37 32.68 3.83
CA LEU A 53 -1.52 33.52 3.61
C LEU A 53 -1.02 34.96 3.52
N THR A 54 -1.24 35.58 2.37
CA THR A 54 -0.91 36.98 2.12
C THR A 54 -1.96 37.52 1.16
N ASP A 55 -2.44 38.73 1.40
CA ASP A 55 -3.41 39.35 0.51
C ASP A 55 -2.78 39.72 -0.83
N ALA A 56 -3.60 39.75 -1.88
CA ALA A 56 -3.20 40.39 -3.13
C ALA A 56 -2.97 41.90 -2.87
N PRO A 57 -1.96 42.50 -3.52
CA PRO A 57 -1.69 43.92 -3.37
C PRO A 57 -2.83 44.74 -3.97
N GLU A 58 -3.50 45.54 -3.14
CA GLU A 58 -4.58 46.43 -3.55
C GLU A 58 -4.35 47.83 -2.97
N TRP A 59 -4.44 48.85 -3.83
CA TRP A 59 -4.06 50.23 -3.50
C TRP A 59 -4.86 50.87 -2.36
N TYR A 60 -6.08 50.38 -2.10
CA TYR A 60 -6.97 50.90 -1.05
C TYR A 60 -6.81 50.18 0.29
N LYS A 61 -6.01 49.09 0.36
CA LYS A 61 -5.73 48.37 1.60
C LYS A 61 -4.51 49.01 2.28
N LEU A 62 -4.75 49.89 3.27
CA LEU A 62 -3.68 50.51 4.05
C LEU A 62 -3.13 49.54 5.11
N GLY A 63 -1.91 49.04 4.86
CA GLY A 63 -1.20 48.09 5.71
C GLY A 63 -1.21 46.67 5.15
N ASP A 64 -0.36 45.82 5.72
CA ASP A 64 -0.14 44.45 5.28
C ASP A 64 -0.64 43.46 6.33
N ARG A 65 -1.00 42.25 5.89
CA ARG A 65 -1.12 41.12 6.81
C ARG A 65 -0.60 39.84 6.18
N LYS A 66 0.06 39.03 7.00
CA LYS A 66 0.68 37.76 6.64
C LYS A 66 0.40 36.74 7.71
N LEU A 67 0.05 35.53 7.30
CA LEU A 67 -0.16 34.41 8.21
C LEU A 67 0.55 33.17 7.65
N ILE A 68 1.38 32.54 8.47
CA ILE A 68 2.05 31.29 8.14
C ILE A 68 1.44 30.21 9.02
N MET A 69 0.94 29.16 8.39
CA MET A 69 0.41 27.99 9.08
C MET A 69 1.22 26.76 8.68
N SER A 70 1.50 25.89 9.64
CA SER A 70 1.95 24.53 9.36
C SER A 70 0.77 23.57 9.50
N CYS A 71 0.77 22.51 8.71
CA CYS A 71 -0.17 21.41 8.85
C CYS A 71 0.49 20.08 8.50
N LYS A 72 -0.05 18.99 9.04
CA LYS A 72 0.38 17.63 8.70
C LYS A 72 -0.82 16.77 8.34
N ALA A 73 -0.67 15.99 7.28
CA ALA A 73 -1.60 14.94 6.89
C ALA A 73 -0.99 13.58 7.19
N LYS A 74 -1.77 12.70 7.83
CA LYS A 74 -1.50 11.27 7.87
C LYS A 74 -2.24 10.60 6.74
N ILE A 75 -1.51 9.86 5.92
CA ILE A 75 -2.05 9.18 4.75
C ILE A 75 -1.77 7.68 4.92
N LYS A 76 -2.81 6.87 4.71
CA LYS A 76 -2.68 5.40 4.66
C LYS A 76 -2.99 4.90 3.26
N ALA A 77 -2.24 3.89 2.84
CA ALA A 77 -2.47 3.18 1.59
C ALA A 77 -2.53 1.67 1.83
N GLY A 78 -3.25 0.98 0.94
CA GLY A 78 -3.53 -0.43 1.10
C GLY A 78 -4.44 -0.98 0.01
N VAL A 79 -4.98 -2.16 0.26
CA VAL A 79 -5.83 -2.90 -0.68
C VAL A 79 -7.13 -3.31 0.00
N ASP A 80 -8.25 -3.18 -0.71
CA ASP A 80 -9.51 -3.77 -0.28
C ASP A 80 -9.59 -5.23 -0.77
N LEU A 81 -9.32 -6.16 0.13
CA LEU A 81 -9.33 -7.60 -0.14
C LEU A 81 -10.74 -8.12 -0.42
N LYS A 82 -11.81 -7.39 -0.07
CA LYS A 82 -13.17 -7.78 -0.46
C LYS A 82 -13.36 -7.74 -1.97
N LYS A 83 -12.55 -6.94 -2.68
CA LYS A 83 -12.55 -6.82 -4.15
C LYS A 83 -11.98 -8.06 -4.87
N ILE A 84 -11.40 -9.03 -4.15
CA ILE A 84 -10.97 -10.31 -4.70
C ILE A 84 -12.19 -11.10 -5.20
N LYS A 85 -12.15 -11.51 -6.46
CA LYS A 85 -13.20 -12.29 -7.15
C LYS A 85 -12.78 -13.76 -7.30
N GLU A 86 -13.73 -14.61 -7.68
CA GLU A 86 -13.49 -16.04 -7.86
C GLU A 86 -12.39 -16.36 -8.91
N GLY A 87 -12.22 -15.51 -9.92
CA GLY A 87 -11.17 -15.66 -10.92
C GLY A 87 -9.79 -15.12 -10.51
N ASP A 88 -9.70 -14.42 -9.38
CA ASP A 88 -8.45 -13.81 -8.92
C ASP A 88 -7.57 -14.81 -8.15
N ILE A 89 -8.11 -15.97 -7.76
CA ILE A 89 -7.36 -17.02 -7.07
C ILE A 89 -7.37 -18.31 -7.89
N THR A 90 -6.20 -18.90 -8.12
CA THR A 90 -6.05 -20.20 -8.77
C THR A 90 -5.12 -21.09 -7.96
N VAL A 91 -5.52 -22.35 -7.74
CA VAL A 91 -4.74 -23.36 -7.02
C VAL A 91 -4.38 -24.50 -7.96
N VAL A 92 -3.10 -24.85 -8.02
CA VAL A 92 -2.56 -25.99 -8.79
C VAL A 92 -1.57 -26.76 -7.91
N GLY A 93 -1.94 -27.96 -7.48
CA GLY A 93 -1.18 -28.71 -6.48
C GLY A 93 -0.99 -27.86 -5.22
N ASN A 94 0.26 -27.74 -4.74
CA ASN A 94 0.57 -26.91 -3.57
C ASN A 94 0.98 -25.45 -3.92
N THR A 95 0.65 -25.00 -5.13
CA THR A 95 0.88 -23.62 -5.58
C THR A 95 -0.44 -22.84 -5.61
N ILE A 96 -0.47 -21.70 -4.95
CA ILE A 96 -1.56 -20.72 -5.06
C ILE A 96 -1.08 -19.47 -5.79
N THR A 97 -1.87 -19.03 -6.76
CA THR A 97 -1.70 -17.75 -7.44
C THR A 97 -2.86 -16.85 -7.07
N ILE A 98 -2.56 -15.63 -6.63
CA ILE A 98 -3.55 -14.59 -6.32
C ILE A 98 -3.25 -13.32 -7.11
N VAL A 99 -4.29 -12.73 -7.70
CA VAL A 99 -4.25 -11.40 -8.30
C VAL A 99 -4.68 -10.39 -7.25
N LEU A 100 -3.76 -9.52 -6.87
CA LEU A 100 -3.98 -8.45 -5.90
C LEU A 100 -4.91 -7.39 -6.52
N PRO A 101 -5.95 -6.93 -5.79
CA PRO A 101 -6.69 -5.73 -6.15
C PRO A 101 -5.77 -4.50 -6.26
N PRO A 102 -6.14 -3.45 -7.02
CA PRO A 102 -5.34 -2.24 -7.10
C PRO A 102 -5.18 -1.61 -5.71
N VAL A 103 -3.98 -1.08 -5.46
CA VAL A 103 -3.67 -0.31 -4.26
C VAL A 103 -4.34 1.07 -4.32
N GLU A 104 -4.85 1.53 -3.19
CA GLU A 104 -5.53 2.83 -3.09
C GLU A 104 -5.19 3.54 -1.78
N ILE A 105 -5.42 4.85 -1.75
CA ILE A 105 -5.39 5.63 -0.51
C ILE A 105 -6.61 5.22 0.32
N THR A 106 -6.37 4.58 1.46
CA THR A 106 -7.41 4.07 2.35
C THR A 106 -7.84 5.10 3.38
N SER A 107 -6.97 6.07 3.68
CA SER A 107 -7.26 7.16 4.61
C SER A 107 -6.41 8.38 4.29
N PHE A 108 -7.01 9.56 4.39
CA PHE A 108 -6.34 10.84 4.37
C PHE A 108 -6.91 11.70 5.49
N THR A 109 -6.08 12.06 6.46
CA THR A 109 -6.53 12.81 7.63
C THR A 109 -5.54 13.93 7.94
N MET A 110 -6.02 15.17 7.90
CA MET A 110 -5.30 16.32 8.46
C MET A 110 -5.76 16.51 9.90
N ASP A 111 -4.86 16.29 10.86
CA ASP A 111 -5.19 16.43 12.28
C ASP A 111 -5.16 17.93 12.65
N PRO A 112 -6.28 18.49 13.14
CA PRO A 112 -6.31 19.87 13.63
C PRO A 112 -5.28 20.12 14.73
N LYS A 113 -4.93 19.10 15.53
CA LYS A 113 -3.90 19.19 16.58
C LYS A 113 -2.49 19.32 16.02
N LEU A 114 -2.29 18.96 14.75
CA LEU A 114 -1.02 19.09 14.03
C LEU A 114 -1.06 20.26 13.03
N THR A 115 -2.03 21.15 13.20
CA THR A 115 -2.15 22.39 12.44
C THR A 115 -1.89 23.56 13.37
N HIS A 116 -0.90 24.39 13.05
CA HIS A 116 -0.47 25.48 13.91
C HIS A 116 -0.34 26.77 13.13
N THR A 117 -0.68 27.89 13.79
CA THR A 117 -0.27 29.22 13.33
C THR A 117 1.16 29.44 13.80
N GLU A 118 2.10 29.48 12.86
CA GLU A 118 3.52 29.67 13.12
C GLU A 118 3.85 31.17 13.26
N MET A 119 3.17 32.01 12.48
CA MET A 119 3.36 33.45 12.48
C MET A 119 2.09 34.14 12.02
N GLU A 120 1.67 35.19 12.72
CA GLU A 120 0.66 36.13 12.25
C GLU A 120 1.22 37.55 12.41
N SER A 121 1.17 38.34 11.34
CA SER A 121 1.61 39.73 11.31
C SER A 121 0.54 40.57 10.63
N VAL A 122 0.15 41.67 11.25
CA VAL A 122 -0.88 42.61 10.77
C VAL A 122 -0.38 44.03 11.04
N SER A 123 -0.51 44.93 10.06
CA SER A 123 -0.12 46.32 10.17
C SER A 123 -1.17 47.27 9.60
N GLY A 124 -1.06 48.56 9.94
CA GLY A 124 -1.99 49.60 9.48
C GLY A 124 -3.39 49.45 10.07
N LEU A 125 -4.41 49.62 9.21
CA LEU A 125 -5.83 49.54 9.59
C LEU A 125 -6.46 48.17 9.26
N ARG A 126 -5.63 47.15 9.02
CA ARG A 126 -6.06 45.80 8.63
C ARG A 126 -6.58 45.04 9.85
N GLN A 127 -7.56 44.16 9.63
CA GLN A 127 -7.96 43.14 10.61
C GLN A 127 -7.19 41.84 10.37
N GLY A 128 -7.04 41.04 11.44
CA GLY A 128 -6.45 39.70 11.35
C GLY A 128 -7.23 38.76 10.43
N PHE A 129 -6.69 37.57 10.19
CA PHE A 129 -7.36 36.59 9.33
C PHE A 129 -8.57 35.98 10.04
N SER A 130 -9.72 36.04 9.39
CA SER A 130 -10.94 35.38 9.85
C SER A 130 -10.81 33.85 9.76
N GLN A 131 -11.67 33.13 10.49
CA GLN A 131 -11.69 31.67 10.45
C GLN A 131 -12.05 31.12 9.07
N ASN A 132 -12.92 31.80 8.32
CA ASN A 132 -13.27 31.40 6.95
C ASN A 132 -12.07 31.52 6.01
N GLU A 133 -11.27 32.59 6.13
CA GLU A 133 -10.04 32.73 5.34
C GLU A 133 -9.05 31.62 5.68
N LYS A 134 -8.82 31.36 6.97
CA LYS A 134 -7.94 30.25 7.40
C LYS A 134 -8.42 28.91 6.84
N TYR A 135 -9.73 28.65 6.83
CA TYR A 135 -10.31 27.43 6.27
C TYR A 135 -10.07 27.28 4.77
N GLU A 136 -10.30 28.33 3.97
CA GLU A 136 -10.07 28.26 2.51
C GLU A 136 -8.61 28.01 2.15
N TYR A 137 -7.67 28.61 2.89
CA TYR A 137 -6.25 28.34 2.69
C TYR A 137 -5.85 26.93 3.16
N MET A 138 -6.47 26.41 4.23
CA MET A 138 -6.28 25.02 4.64
C MET A 138 -6.74 24.04 3.55
N ARG A 139 -7.84 24.34 2.83
CA ARG A 139 -8.26 23.54 1.67
C ARG A 139 -7.23 23.57 0.54
N GLN A 140 -6.57 24.71 0.30
CA GLN A 140 -5.46 24.78 -0.66
C GLN A 140 -4.26 23.95 -0.19
N GLY A 141 -3.96 23.98 1.12
CA GLY A 141 -2.93 23.12 1.73
C GLY A 141 -3.23 21.64 1.56
N GLU A 142 -4.47 21.22 1.79
CA GLU A 142 -4.92 19.86 1.52
C GLU A 142 -4.72 19.48 0.04
N ALA A 143 -5.17 20.32 -0.88
CA ALA A 143 -5.02 20.08 -2.31
C ALA A 143 -3.53 19.98 -2.72
N ALA A 144 -2.66 20.79 -2.12
CA ALA A 144 -1.23 20.72 -2.34
C ALA A 144 -0.63 19.41 -1.84
N ILE A 145 -0.96 18.99 -0.60
CA ILE A 145 -0.52 17.68 -0.08
C ILE A 145 -1.00 16.56 -1.00
N ARG A 146 -2.27 16.59 -1.44
CA ARG A 146 -2.80 15.57 -2.35
C ARG A 146 -2.09 15.51 -3.69
N ARG A 147 -1.59 16.64 -4.19
CA ARG A 147 -0.76 16.68 -5.39
C ARG A 147 0.62 16.07 -5.12
N ASP A 148 1.26 16.48 -4.03
CA ASP A 148 2.58 15.98 -3.62
C ASP A 148 2.57 14.46 -3.33
N MET A 149 1.40 13.88 -2.98
CA MET A 149 1.27 12.43 -2.78
C MET A 149 1.65 11.60 -4.02
N LYS A 150 1.42 12.14 -5.22
CA LYS A 150 1.76 11.44 -6.48
C LYS A 150 3.25 11.15 -6.59
N ASP A 151 4.07 12.07 -6.05
CA ASP A 151 5.52 11.95 -6.09
C ASP A 151 6.07 11.05 -4.96
N THR A 152 5.19 10.46 -4.13
CA THR A 152 5.59 9.58 -3.03
C THR A 152 5.53 8.11 -3.42
N LYS A 153 6.27 7.27 -2.68
CA LYS A 153 6.24 5.81 -2.86
C LYS A 153 5.14 5.12 -2.06
N ILE A 154 4.20 5.85 -1.44
CA ILE A 154 3.24 5.25 -0.50
C ILE A 154 2.40 4.14 -1.14
N LEU A 155 1.95 4.30 -2.39
CA LEU A 155 1.18 3.29 -3.11
C LEU A 155 2.04 2.07 -3.44
N LYS A 156 3.27 2.30 -3.91
CA LYS A 156 4.23 1.23 -4.21
C LYS A 156 4.57 0.42 -2.96
N ASP A 157 4.91 1.09 -1.87
CA ASP A 157 5.23 0.44 -0.59
C ASP A 157 4.02 -0.35 -0.06
N ALA A 158 2.81 0.21 -0.18
CA ALA A 158 1.60 -0.48 0.24
C ALA A 158 1.31 -1.74 -0.60
N GLU A 159 1.54 -1.67 -1.91
CA GLU A 159 1.43 -2.80 -2.83
C GLU A 159 2.43 -3.92 -2.49
N GLU A 160 3.71 -3.57 -2.31
CA GLU A 160 4.77 -4.53 -1.94
C GLU A 160 4.48 -5.19 -0.59
N ASN A 161 4.07 -4.39 0.41
CA ASN A 161 3.72 -4.87 1.74
C ASN A 161 2.47 -5.76 1.73
N ALA A 162 1.44 -5.42 0.94
CA ALA A 162 0.25 -6.25 0.78
C ALA A 162 0.59 -7.59 0.11
N ALA A 163 1.46 -7.59 -0.90
CA ALA A 163 1.94 -8.83 -1.51
C ALA A 163 2.73 -9.70 -0.52
N MET A 164 3.60 -9.11 0.31
CA MET A 164 4.28 -9.86 1.38
C MET A 164 3.29 -10.46 2.38
N PHE A 165 2.31 -9.67 2.83
CA PHE A 165 1.26 -10.15 3.74
C PHE A 165 0.54 -11.37 3.17
N LEU A 166 0.11 -11.33 1.89
CA LEU A 166 -0.58 -12.45 1.26
C LEU A 166 0.32 -13.70 1.12
N ARG A 167 1.60 -13.51 0.78
CA ARG A 167 2.56 -14.64 0.74
C ARG A 167 2.62 -15.35 2.08
N ASP A 168 2.75 -14.59 3.17
CA ASP A 168 2.86 -15.16 4.50
C ASP A 168 1.54 -15.74 5.00
N PHE A 169 0.41 -15.12 4.66
CA PHE A 169 -0.92 -15.62 4.97
C PHE A 169 -1.14 -17.01 4.37
N TYR A 170 -0.94 -17.17 3.05
CA TYR A 170 -1.16 -18.46 2.40
C TYR A 170 -0.10 -19.51 2.72
N ARG A 171 1.15 -19.11 2.99
CA ARG A 171 2.16 -20.04 3.52
C ARG A 171 1.72 -20.64 4.85
N ARG A 172 1.17 -19.84 5.76
CA ARG A 172 0.62 -20.33 7.04
C ARG A 172 -0.59 -21.25 6.86
N MET A 173 -1.31 -21.15 5.74
CA MET A 173 -2.38 -22.07 5.36
C MET A 173 -1.89 -23.39 4.75
N GLY A 174 -0.57 -23.55 4.53
CA GLY A 174 0.05 -24.79 4.05
C GLY A 174 0.51 -24.78 2.59
N TYR A 175 0.36 -23.67 1.87
CA TYR A 175 0.84 -23.56 0.49
C TYR A 175 2.37 -23.39 0.43
N GLU A 176 3.05 -24.29 -0.28
CA GLU A 176 4.51 -24.24 -0.47
C GLU A 176 4.95 -23.07 -1.36
N LYS A 177 4.17 -22.78 -2.41
CA LYS A 177 4.46 -21.69 -3.36
C LYS A 177 3.29 -20.72 -3.46
N VAL A 178 3.55 -19.45 -3.14
CA VAL A 178 2.56 -18.37 -3.25
C VAL A 178 3.03 -17.35 -4.27
N ILE A 179 2.26 -17.20 -5.35
CA ILE A 179 2.52 -16.22 -6.41
C ILE A 179 1.49 -15.10 -6.27
N VAL A 180 1.96 -13.90 -5.96
CA VAL A 180 1.11 -12.70 -5.97
C VAL A 180 1.37 -11.96 -7.28
N LYS A 181 0.31 -11.74 -8.05
CA LYS A 181 0.31 -10.94 -9.27
C LYS A 181 -0.38 -9.62 -9.00
N HIS A 182 0.08 -8.58 -9.68
CA HIS A 182 -0.54 -7.26 -9.62
C HIS A 182 -1.49 -7.13 -10.80
N LYS A 183 -2.68 -6.59 -10.56
CA LYS A 183 -3.58 -6.26 -11.66
C LYS A 183 -2.91 -5.14 -12.46
N LYS A 184 -2.60 -5.38 -13.73
CA LYS A 184 -2.04 -4.34 -14.61
C LYS A 184 -3.02 -3.16 -14.64
N GLY A 185 -2.65 -2.07 -13.98
CA GLY A 185 -3.44 -0.86 -13.84
C GLY A 185 -2.62 0.25 -13.19
N GLU A 186 -2.28 1.25 -14.01
CA GLU A 186 -2.07 2.67 -13.64
C GLU A 186 -0.76 3.12 -12.95
N LEU A 187 0.20 2.25 -12.60
CA LEU A 187 1.50 2.72 -12.06
C LEU A 187 2.66 2.72 -13.07
N GLU A 188 2.44 2.28 -14.32
CA GLU A 188 3.46 2.29 -15.40
C GLU A 188 3.38 3.54 -16.31
N ASN A 189 2.54 4.53 -15.99
CA ASN A 189 2.36 5.75 -16.77
C ASN A 189 2.62 7.02 -15.92
N GLU A 190 3.75 7.11 -15.23
CA GLU A 190 4.32 8.39 -14.77
C GLU A 190 5.85 8.41 -14.99
#